data_AF-A0A1M5EZV1-F1
#
_entry.id   AF-A0A1M5EZV1-F1
#
_cell.length_a   1.000
_cell.length_b   1.000
_cell.length_c   1.000
_cell.angle_alpha   90.00
_cell.angle_beta   90.00
_cell.angle_gamma   90.00
#
_symmetry.space_group_name_H-M   'P 1'
#
loop_
_entity.id
_entity.type
_entity.pdbx_description
1 polymer ?
#
loop_
_entity_poly.entity_id
_entity_poly.type
_entity_poly.pdbx_seq_one_letter_code
_entity_poly.pdbx_strand_id
1 'polypeptide(L)'
;MDLNKNVSDYDLVERLRKGDLEAFNTIFEKYGDRLFGFTLKYLKSREETEELVQEVFLKIWENRKTLKKDSSLKSYLFTIIIPKN
;
A
#
# COMPACT_ATOMS: atom_id res chain seq x y z
N MET A 1 -13.44 4.83 -17.95
CA MET A 1 -14.01 3.75 -17.12
C MET A 1 -12.82 2.93 -16.67
N ASP A 2 -12.28 3.20 -15.49
CA ASP A 2 -11.02 2.59 -15.06
C ASP A 2 -11.29 1.15 -14.61
N LEU A 3 -10.99 0.22 -15.52
CA LEU A 3 -11.22 -1.22 -15.38
C LEU A 3 -10.39 -1.87 -14.23
N ASN A 4 -9.47 -1.13 -13.62
CA ASN A 4 -8.52 -1.64 -12.62
C ASN A 4 -9.05 -1.74 -11.18
N LYS A 5 -10.23 -1.17 -10.85
CA LYS A 5 -10.72 -1.16 -9.44
C LYS A 5 -11.28 -2.49 -8.92
N ASN A 6 -11.59 -3.45 -9.79
CA ASN A 6 -12.19 -4.73 -9.41
C ASN A 6 -11.19 -5.90 -9.32
N VAL A 7 -9.89 -5.64 -9.45
CA VAL A 7 -8.87 -6.67 -9.27
C VAL A 7 -8.76 -7.04 -7.79
N SER A 8 -8.77 -8.33 -7.51
CA SER A 8 -8.66 -8.85 -6.14
C SER A 8 -7.30 -8.50 -5.54
N ASP A 9 -7.23 -8.33 -4.22
CA ASP A 9 -5.95 -8.10 -3.54
C ASP A 9 -4.98 -9.27 -3.75
N TYR A 10 -5.52 -10.50 -3.86
CA TYR A 10 -4.73 -11.69 -4.13
C TYR A 10 -4.00 -11.58 -5.47
N ASP A 11 -4.73 -11.22 -6.54
CA ASP A 11 -4.15 -11.10 -7.88
C ASP A 11 -3.14 -9.95 -7.94
N LEU A 12 -3.44 -8.83 -7.29
CA LEU A 12 -2.53 -7.70 -7.21
C LEU A 12 -1.23 -8.08 -6.48
N VAL A 13 -1.31 -8.82 -5.37
CA VAL A 13 -0.12 -9.30 -4.65
C VAL A 13 0.67 -10.31 -5.49
N GLU A 14 -0.01 -11.22 -6.19
CA GLU A 14 0.65 -12.20 -7.05
C GLU A 14 1.41 -11.54 -8.20
N ARG A 15 0.80 -10.53 -8.84
CA ARG A 15 1.44 -9.75 -9.90
C ARG A 15 2.58 -8.88 -9.35
N LEU A 16 2.35 -8.21 -8.24
CA LEU A 16 3.37 -7.40 -7.57
C LEU A 16 4.61 -8.23 -7.19
N ARG A 17 4.43 -9.45 -6.67
CA ARG A 17 5.53 -10.39 -6.37
C ARG A 17 6.41 -10.70 -7.59
N LYS A 18 5.84 -10.66 -8.80
CA LYS A 18 6.53 -10.88 -10.07
C LYS A 18 7.18 -9.60 -10.62
N GLY A 19 7.05 -8.46 -9.93
CA GLY A 19 7.61 -7.18 -10.34
C GLY A 19 6.72 -6.39 -11.31
N ASP A 20 5.42 -6.68 -11.34
CA ASP A 20 4.47 -5.94 -12.15
C ASP A 20 4.24 -4.53 -11.58
N LEU A 21 4.71 -3.51 -12.30
CA LEU A 21 4.54 -2.09 -11.94
C LEU A 21 3.09 -1.64 -12.03
N GLU A 22 2.29 -2.20 -12.93
CA GLU A 22 0.88 -1.84 -13.05
C GLU A 22 0.10 -2.34 -11.84
N ALA A 23 0.45 -3.51 -11.32
CA ALA A 23 -0.11 -4.01 -10.06
C ALA A 23 0.28 -3.10 -8.89
N PHE A 24 1.51 -2.61 -8.85
CA PHE A 24 1.95 -1.64 -7.84
C PHE A 24 1.14 -0.33 -7.92
N ASN A 25 0.99 0.24 -9.11
CA ASN A 25 0.20 1.46 -9.33
C ASN A 25 -1.26 1.25 -8.92
N THR A 26 -1.86 0.11 -9.30
CA THR A 26 -3.24 -0.22 -8.91
C THR A 26 -3.38 -0.32 -7.38
N ILE A 27 -2.39 -0.89 -6.68
CA ILE A 27 -2.39 -0.93 -5.21
C ILE A 27 -2.29 0.48 -4.64
N PHE A 28 -1.43 1.33 -5.21
CA PHE A 28 -1.31 2.73 -4.80
C PHE A 28 -2.63 3.49 -4.98
N GLU A 29 -3.28 3.39 -6.13
CA GLU A 29 -4.58 4.02 -6.39
C GLU A 29 -5.68 3.51 -5.46
N LYS A 30 -5.67 2.21 -5.14
CA LYS A 30 -6.71 1.59 -4.29
C LYS A 30 -6.58 1.96 -2.82
N TYR A 31 -5.36 2.21 -2.35
CA TYR A 31 -5.08 2.35 -0.91
C TYR A 31 -4.45 3.68 -0.50
N GLY A 32 -3.76 4.37 -1.40
CA GLY A 32 -2.97 5.58 -1.15
C GLY A 32 -3.77 6.67 -0.44
N ASP A 33 -4.89 7.10 -1.02
CA ASP A 33 -5.73 8.17 -0.44
C ASP A 33 -6.25 7.82 0.95
N ARG A 34 -6.66 6.56 1.14
CA ARG A 34 -7.18 6.09 2.43
C ARG A 34 -6.07 6.04 3.48
N LEU A 35 -4.88 5.57 3.07
CA LEU A 35 -3.71 5.48 3.93
C LEU A 35 -3.24 6.87 4.33
N PHE A 36 -3.15 7.78 3.37
CA PHE A 36 -2.84 9.19 3.58
C PHE A 36 -3.81 9.85 4.56
N GLY A 37 -5.12 9.73 4.31
CA GLY A 37 -6.13 10.33 5.19
C GLY A 37 -6.16 9.71 6.60
N PHE A 38 -5.75 8.44 6.75
CA PHE A 38 -5.56 7.83 8.06
C PHE A 38 -4.35 8.42 8.77
N THR A 39 -3.18 8.38 8.13
CA THR A 39 -1.90 8.86 8.67
C THR A 39 -1.94 10.34 9.04
N LEU A 40 -2.57 11.17 8.21
CA LEU A 40 -2.71 12.60 8.46
C LEU A 40 -3.41 12.92 9.79
N LYS A 41 -4.35 12.07 10.22
CA LYS A 41 -5.04 12.24 11.51
C LYS A 41 -4.10 12.06 12.70
N TYR A 42 -3.03 11.28 12.55
CA TYR A 42 -2.05 11.03 13.60
C TYR A 42 -0.92 12.05 13.58
N LEU A 43 -0.30 12.26 12.42
CA LEU A 43 0.86 13.15 12.29
C LEU A 43 0.48 14.63 12.28
N LYS A 44 -0.73 14.96 11.79
CA LYS A 44 -1.21 16.35 11.63
C LYS A 44 -0.30 17.26 10.78
N SER A 45 0.68 16.67 10.10
CA SER A 45 1.57 17.33 9.15
C SER A 45 1.38 16.68 7.79
N ARG A 46 1.06 17.49 6.78
CA ARG A 46 0.90 17.02 5.40
C ARG A 46 2.21 16.45 4.86
N GLU A 47 3.32 17.15 5.07
CA GLU A 47 4.65 16.76 4.60
C GLU A 47 5.08 15.42 5.18
N GLU A 48 5.02 15.26 6.51
CA GLU A 48 5.36 13.99 7.17
C GLU A 48 4.42 12.85 6.73
N THR A 49 3.16 13.16 6.43
CA THR A 49 2.20 12.18 5.92
C THR A 49 2.59 11.73 4.51
N GLU A 50 2.94 12.66 3.62
CA GLU A 50 3.38 12.34 2.26
C GLU A 50 4.65 11.48 2.29
N GLU A 51 5.63 11.85 3.12
CA GLU A 51 6.88 11.11 3.30
C GLU A 51 6.63 9.68 3.83
N LEU A 52 5.86 9.52 4.91
CA LEU A 52 5.59 8.21 5.48
C LEU A 52 4.80 7.31 4.52
N VAL A 53 3.81 7.85 3.82
CA VAL A 53 3.06 7.09 2.81
C VAL A 53 3.99 6.62 1.70
N GLN A 54 4.86 7.49 1.18
CA GLN A 54 5.85 7.11 0.17
C GLN A 54 6.78 6.00 0.69
N GLU A 55 7.29 6.12 1.91
CA GLU A 55 8.15 5.10 2.53
C GLU A 55 7.46 3.74 2.65
N VAL A 56 6.17 3.72 3.03
CA VAL A 56 5.37 2.48 3.11
C VAL A 56 5.28 1.79 1.76
N PHE A 57 4.98 2.54 0.69
CA PHE A 57 4.87 1.99 -0.65
C PHE A 57 6.23 1.56 -1.21
N LEU A 58 7.31 2.29 -0.91
CA LEU A 58 8.68 1.87 -1.23
C LEU A 58 9.04 0.54 -0.54
N LYS A 59 8.77 0.42 0.76
CA LYS A 59 8.98 -0.84 1.51
C LYS A 59 8.19 -1.99 0.91
N ILE A 60 6.95 -1.76 0.47
CA ILE A 60 6.14 -2.77 -0.23
C ILE A 60 6.81 -3.21 -1.52
N TRP A 61 7.30 -2.27 -2.32
CA TRP A 61 7.99 -2.59 -3.57
C TRP A 61 9.27 -3.38 -3.30
N GLU A 62 10.12 -2.93 -2.38
CA GLU A 62 11.37 -3.60 -2.02
C GLU A 62 11.14 -5.02 -1.48
N ASN A 63 10.13 -5.18 -0.61
CA ASN A 63 9.81 -6.45 0.03
C ASN A 63 8.76 -7.26 -0.75
N ARG A 64 8.41 -6.88 -1.98
CA ARG A 64 7.31 -7.50 -2.74
C ARG A 64 7.37 -9.02 -2.80
N LYS A 65 8.58 -9.60 -2.91
CA LYS A 65 8.79 -11.05 -2.99
C LYS A 65 8.49 -11.82 -1.70
N THR A 66 8.38 -11.15 -0.56
CA THR A 66 8.10 -11.76 0.75
C THR A 66 6.65 -11.56 1.21
N LEU A 67 5.86 -10.76 0.49
CA LEU A 67 4.45 -10.51 0.79
C LEU A 67 3.63 -11.81 0.80
N LYS A 68 2.92 -12.08 1.90
CA LYS A 68 2.05 -13.25 2.01
C LYS A 68 0.81 -13.06 1.14
N LYS A 69 0.44 -14.09 0.38
CA LYS A 69 -0.73 -14.06 -0.54
C LYS A 69 -2.07 -14.09 0.21
N ASP A 70 -2.06 -14.66 1.41
CA ASP A 70 -3.28 -14.98 2.17
C ASP A 70 -3.65 -13.88 3.17
N SER A 71 -2.77 -12.90 3.37
CA SER A 71 -3.02 -11.74 4.23
C SER A 71 -3.72 -10.64 3.46
N SER A 72 -4.76 -10.04 4.05
CA SER A 72 -5.34 -8.81 3.53
C SER A 72 -4.26 -7.75 3.34
N LEU A 73 -4.05 -7.32 2.09
CA LEU A 73 -3.08 -6.28 1.73
C LEU A 73 -3.37 -4.99 2.50
N LYS A 74 -4.66 -4.69 2.72
CA LYS A 74 -5.12 -3.63 3.61
C LYS A 74 -4.56 -3.80 5.04
N SER A 75 -4.68 -4.97 5.66
CA SER A 75 -4.15 -5.18 7.01
C SER A 75 -2.62 -4.99 7.07
N TYR A 76 -1.90 -5.46 6.05
CA TYR A 76 -0.45 -5.27 5.95
C TYR A 76 -0.06 -3.78 5.86
N LEU A 77 -0.68 -3.03 4.93
CA LEU A 77 -0.47 -1.59 4.76
C LEU A 77 -0.67 -0.81 6.06
N PHE A 78 -1.76 -1.09 6.78
CA PHE A 78 -2.06 -0.39 8.03
C PHE A 78 -1.15 -0.82 9.19
N THR A 79 -0.57 -2.03 9.15
CA THR A 79 0.38 -2.49 10.19
C THR A 79 1.71 -1.75 10.09
N ILE A 80 2.15 -1.36 8.90
CA ILE A 80 3.40 -0.60 8.70
C ILE A 80 3.29 0.80 9.30
N ILE A 81 2.09 1.40 9.27
CA ILE A 81 1.86 2.78 9.70
C ILE A 81 1.67 2.92 11.21
N ILE A 82 1.26 1.86 11.92
CA ILE A 82 1.10 1.94 13.38
C ILE A 82 2.50 2.12 14.00
N PRO A 83 2.79 3.29 14.61
CA PRO A 83 4.03 3.48 15.33
C PRO A 83 4.05 2.49 16.49
N LYS A 84 5.11 1.70 16.61
CA LYS A 84 5.36 0.94 17.84
C LYS A 84 5.76 1.95 18.92
N ASN A 85 4.83 2.29 19.80
CA ASN A 85 5.15 2.86 21.12
C ASN A 85 5.94 1.85 21.96
#